data_AF-M9LL18-F1
#
_entry.id   AF-M9LL18-F1
#
_cell.length_a   1.000
_cell.length_b   1.000
_cell.length_c   1.000
_cell.angle_alpha   90.00
_cell.angle_beta   90.00
_cell.angle_gamma   90.00
#
_symmetry.space_group_name_H-M   'P 1'
#
loop_
_entity.id
_entity.type
_entity.pdbx_description
1 polymer ?
#
loop_
_entity_poly.entity_id
_entity_poly.type
_entity_poly.pdbx_seq_one_letter_code
_entity_poly.pdbx_strand_id
1 'polypeptide(L)'
;MSTVSSVRVSPLAYKKLVLHAAKYPTSRVLGLLLADSSSSSELLITDSIPLSHHWTSLAPAAEAALSLATSYAATRKLVVVGVYEAPELVATVAPSTHALRLAEKIAGLARREAVLVRVNNATILNPNTHAMTAYPVAMAQGKTEQKPKPLKQEALTLQQPDQVQKLYDAMNTSGDWEHLVDFDDHLENPALDWLQNPAISA
;
A
#
# COMPACT_ATOMS: atom_id res chain seq x y z
N MET A 1 17.89 -10.88 -10.42
CA MET A 1 16.61 -10.91 -11.15
C MET A 1 15.51 -10.80 -10.11
N SER A 2 14.46 -10.02 -10.37
CA SER A 2 13.30 -9.94 -9.47
C SER A 2 12.69 -11.33 -9.30
N THR A 3 12.53 -11.76 -8.05
CA THR A 3 11.77 -12.93 -7.59
C THR A 3 10.26 -12.69 -7.65
N VAL A 4 9.81 -11.43 -7.57
CA VAL A 4 8.40 -11.10 -7.76
C VAL A 4 8.10 -11.01 -9.25
N SER A 5 7.26 -11.92 -9.75
CA SER A 5 6.88 -12.02 -11.17
C SER A 5 5.50 -11.42 -11.47
N SER A 6 4.57 -11.53 -10.53
CA SER A 6 3.21 -10.98 -10.65
C SER A 6 2.67 -10.58 -9.27
N VAL A 7 1.79 -9.58 -9.26
CA VAL A 7 1.16 -9.02 -8.08
C VAL A 7 -0.36 -8.97 -8.33
N ARG A 8 -1.14 -9.53 -7.41
CA ARG A 8 -2.59 -9.48 -7.43
C ARG A 8 -3.09 -8.76 -6.19
N VAL A 9 -4.03 -7.83 -6.36
CA VAL A 9 -4.60 -7.06 -5.23
C VAL A 9 -6.03 -7.51 -4.97
N SER A 10 -6.33 -7.83 -3.71
CA SER A 10 -7.67 -8.14 -3.26
C SER A 10 -8.58 -6.90 -3.30
N PRO A 11 -9.91 -7.08 -3.39
CA PRO A 11 -10.86 -5.96 -3.34
C PRO A 11 -10.73 -5.15 -2.05
N LEU A 12 -10.50 -5.80 -0.91
CA LEU A 12 -10.34 -5.13 0.39
C LEU A 12 -9.10 -4.25 0.44
N ALA A 13 -7.95 -4.80 0.02
CA ALA A 13 -6.68 -4.07 0.00
C ALA A 13 -6.76 -2.86 -0.93
N TYR A 14 -7.40 -3.04 -2.09
CA TYR A 14 -7.65 -1.97 -3.05
C TYR A 14 -8.61 -0.91 -2.47
N LYS A 15 -9.73 -1.32 -1.87
CA LYS A 15 -10.71 -0.43 -1.21
C LYS A 15 -10.04 0.49 -0.20
N LYS A 16 -9.30 -0.06 0.77
CA LYS A 16 -8.62 0.73 1.79
C LYS A 16 -7.60 1.72 1.19
N LEU A 17 -6.85 1.29 0.18
CA LEU A 17 -5.88 2.13 -0.52
C LEU A 17 -6.56 3.31 -1.25
N VAL A 18 -7.66 3.05 -1.97
CA VAL A 18 -8.40 4.10 -2.69
C VAL A 18 -9.06 5.06 -1.71
N LEU A 19 -9.69 4.55 -0.65
CA LEU A 19 -10.29 5.39 0.40
C LEU A 19 -9.25 6.26 1.09
N HIS A 20 -8.03 5.75 1.31
CA HIS A 20 -6.96 6.53 1.92
C HIS A 20 -6.55 7.72 1.05
N ALA A 21 -6.35 7.48 -0.24
CA ALA A 21 -6.05 8.54 -1.20
C ALA A 21 -7.21 9.54 -1.36
N ALA A 22 -8.46 9.07 -1.27
CA ALA A 22 -9.64 9.92 -1.36
C ALA A 22 -9.86 10.79 -0.11
N LYS A 23 -9.54 10.28 1.08
CA LYS A 23 -9.59 11.05 2.34
C LYS A 23 -8.61 12.22 2.32
N TYR A 24 -7.43 12.04 1.70
CA TYR A 24 -6.37 13.04 1.64
C TYR A 24 -5.92 13.36 0.19
N PRO A 25 -6.79 13.97 -0.63
CA PRO A 25 -6.58 14.07 -2.09
C PRO A 25 -5.41 14.99 -2.49
N THR A 26 -5.01 15.91 -1.62
CA THR A 26 -3.93 16.88 -1.85
C THR A 26 -2.61 16.51 -1.16
N SER A 27 -2.58 15.38 -0.44
CA SER A 27 -1.41 14.94 0.32
C SER A 27 -0.84 13.64 -0.26
N ARG A 28 0.44 13.39 0.01
CA ARG A 28 1.03 12.08 -0.24
C ARG A 28 0.46 11.13 0.80
N VAL A 29 0.01 9.96 0.37
CA VAL A 29 -0.40 8.88 1.29
C VAL A 29 0.51 7.67 1.15
N LEU A 30 0.90 7.12 2.29
CA LEU A 30 1.67 5.89 2.40
C LEU A 30 0.89 4.85 3.19
N GLY A 31 1.05 3.58 2.83
CA GLY A 31 0.54 2.49 3.65
C GLY A 31 1.28 1.19 3.39
N LEU A 32 0.96 0.18 4.20
CA LEU A 32 1.59 -1.14 4.16
C LEU A 32 0.70 -2.13 3.41
N LEU A 33 1.34 -3.07 2.72
CA LEU A 33 0.69 -4.14 1.98
C LEU A 33 0.89 -5.46 2.72
N LEU A 34 -0.20 -6.20 2.93
CA LEU A 34 -0.21 -7.49 3.60
C LEU A 34 -0.51 -8.61 2.62
N ALA A 35 0.18 -9.74 2.80
CA ALA A 35 -0.11 -10.96 2.07
C ALA A 35 0.00 -12.18 2.99
N ASP A 36 -0.48 -13.32 2.51
CA ASP A 36 -0.26 -14.60 3.17
C ASP A 36 1.23 -14.97 3.11
N SER A 37 1.74 -15.51 4.21
CA SER A 37 3.09 -16.04 4.38
C SER A 37 3.54 -17.05 3.30
N SER A 38 2.60 -17.72 2.64
CA SER A 38 2.85 -18.77 1.63
C SER A 38 3.17 -18.26 0.21
N SER A 39 3.00 -16.97 -0.07
CA SER A 39 3.16 -16.40 -1.42
C SER A 39 4.63 -16.18 -1.80
N SER A 40 5.17 -16.96 -2.75
CA SER A 40 6.58 -16.88 -3.17
C SER A 40 6.80 -16.01 -4.41
N SER A 41 6.40 -16.46 -5.60
CA SER A 41 6.65 -15.77 -6.88
C SER A 41 5.47 -14.90 -7.34
N GLU A 42 4.25 -15.34 -7.05
CA GLU A 42 3.02 -14.58 -7.28
C GLU A 42 2.53 -14.01 -5.96
N LEU A 43 2.57 -12.68 -5.84
CA LEU A 43 2.21 -12.00 -4.61
C LEU A 43 0.72 -11.66 -4.61
N LEU A 44 -0.06 -12.33 -3.76
CA LEU A 44 -1.46 -11.96 -3.52
C LEU A 44 -1.53 -11.04 -2.30
N ILE A 45 -1.74 -9.75 -2.55
CA ILE A 45 -1.99 -8.75 -1.52
C ILE A 45 -3.43 -8.95 -1.03
N THR A 46 -3.57 -9.42 0.21
CA THR A 46 -4.85 -9.77 0.82
C THR A 46 -5.49 -8.60 1.55
N ASP A 47 -4.69 -7.72 2.14
CA ASP A 47 -5.15 -6.54 2.89
C ASP A 47 -4.12 -5.41 2.81
N SER A 48 -4.52 -4.19 3.18
CA SER A 48 -3.62 -3.04 3.29
C SER A 48 -3.90 -2.25 4.58
N ILE A 49 -2.85 -1.63 5.14
CA ILE A 49 -2.94 -0.81 6.35
C ILE A 49 -2.53 0.63 5.98
N PRO A 50 -3.45 1.61 6.06
CA PRO A 50 -3.13 3.03 5.94
C PRO A 50 -2.11 3.46 7.00
N LEU A 51 -1.02 4.10 6.58
CA LEU A 51 0.06 4.49 7.48
C LEU A 51 0.06 6.00 7.71
N SER A 52 0.35 6.82 6.71
CA SER A 52 0.50 8.26 6.95
C SER A 52 0.04 9.11 5.79
N HIS A 53 -0.38 10.33 6.10
CA HIS A 53 -0.74 11.39 5.16
C HIS A 53 -0.09 12.75 5.50
N HIS A 54 0.35 12.95 6.74
CA HIS A 54 1.03 14.17 7.20
C HIS A 54 2.53 13.95 7.40
N TRP A 55 2.92 12.84 8.02
CA TRP A 55 4.32 12.60 8.42
C TRP A 55 5.04 11.57 7.56
N THR A 56 4.78 11.59 6.25
CA THR A 56 5.30 10.60 5.29
C THR A 56 6.83 10.54 5.18
N SER A 57 7.54 11.56 5.67
CA SER A 57 9.00 11.67 5.63
C SER A 57 9.69 11.36 6.97
N LEU A 58 8.93 11.16 8.06
CA LEU A 58 9.50 10.95 9.39
C LEU A 58 9.79 9.46 9.62
N ALA A 59 11.07 9.09 9.55
CA ALA A 59 11.52 7.72 9.76
C ALA A 59 11.05 7.10 11.09
N PRO A 60 11.08 7.80 12.26
CA PRO A 60 10.66 7.19 13.52
C PRO A 60 9.19 6.75 13.55
N ALA A 61 8.29 7.55 12.97
CA ALA A 61 6.87 7.23 12.91
C ALA A 61 6.62 6.01 12.00
N ALA A 62 7.25 5.98 10.83
CA ALA A 62 7.15 4.86 9.90
C ALA A 62 7.72 3.56 10.48
N GLU A 63 8.82 3.61 11.23
CA GLU A 63 9.41 2.43 11.87
C GLU A 63 8.55 1.89 13.02
N ALA A 64 7.98 2.79 13.84
CA ALA A 64 7.04 2.40 14.90
C ALA A 64 5.78 1.74 14.32
N ALA A 65 5.18 2.38 13.32
CA ALA A 65 4.02 1.85 12.61
C ALA A 65 4.33 0.49 11.97
N LEU A 66 5.47 0.35 11.29
CA LEU A 66 5.88 -0.91 10.69
C LEU A 66 6.03 -2.02 11.73
N SER A 67 6.60 -1.73 12.89
CA SER A 67 6.73 -2.70 13.99
C SER A 67 5.37 -3.18 14.50
N LEU A 68 4.45 -2.23 14.76
CA LEU A 68 3.10 -2.52 15.24
C LEU A 68 2.30 -3.32 14.20
N ALA A 69 2.32 -2.88 12.94
CA ALA A 69 1.64 -3.56 11.84
C ALA A 69 2.20 -4.96 11.59
N THR A 70 3.52 -5.16 11.73
CA THR A 70 4.15 -6.48 11.60
C THR A 70 3.68 -7.42 12.70
N SER A 71 3.61 -6.94 13.96
CA SER A 71 3.08 -7.73 15.07
C SER A 71 1.62 -8.09 14.86
N TYR A 72 0.79 -7.14 14.42
CA TYR A 72 -0.61 -7.38 14.08
C TYR A 72 -0.77 -8.40 12.95
N ALA A 73 -0.02 -8.25 11.86
CA ALA A 73 -0.05 -9.16 10.72
C ALA A 73 0.24 -10.61 11.16
N ALA A 74 1.24 -10.80 12.02
CA ALA A 74 1.59 -12.11 12.56
C ALA A 74 0.43 -12.78 13.33
N THR A 75 -0.36 -12.01 14.08
CA THR A 75 -1.57 -12.55 14.77
C THR A 75 -2.62 -13.09 13.81
N ARG A 76 -2.61 -12.62 12.55
CA ARG A 76 -3.55 -13.02 11.48
C ARG A 76 -2.93 -13.95 10.45
N LYS A 77 -1.73 -14.48 10.71
CA LYS A 77 -0.95 -15.31 9.74
C LYS A 77 -0.63 -14.57 8.43
N LEU A 78 -0.57 -13.24 8.49
CA LEU A 78 -0.17 -12.39 7.38
C LEU A 78 1.25 -11.89 7.60
N VAL A 79 1.88 -11.43 6.52
CA VAL A 79 3.19 -10.79 6.53
C VAL A 79 3.12 -9.47 5.77
N VAL A 80 3.89 -8.48 6.23
CA VAL A 80 4.07 -7.22 5.51
C VAL A 80 5.00 -7.50 4.33
N VAL A 81 4.50 -7.30 3.12
CA VAL A 81 5.21 -7.63 1.86
C VAL A 81 5.60 -6.41 1.05
N GLY A 82 5.17 -5.23 1.48
CA GLY A 82 5.38 -4.03 0.68
C GLY A 82 4.75 -2.78 1.25
N VAL A 83 4.83 -1.73 0.45
CA VAL A 83 4.22 -0.43 0.71
C VAL A 83 3.42 0.01 -0.50
N TYR A 84 2.38 0.80 -0.29
CA TYR A 84 1.79 1.58 -1.36
C TYR A 84 2.08 3.06 -1.15
N GLU A 85 2.13 3.79 -2.25
CA GLU A 85 2.31 5.23 -2.27
C GLU A 85 1.33 5.85 -3.27
N ALA A 86 0.57 6.85 -2.84
CA ALA A 86 -0.14 7.75 -3.75
C ALA A 86 0.46 9.15 -3.61
N PRO A 87 1.08 9.72 -4.66
CA PRO A 87 1.72 11.02 -4.60
C PRO A 87 0.69 12.16 -4.61
N GLU A 88 1.04 13.28 -3.99
CA GLU A 88 0.27 14.53 -3.96
C GLU A 88 0.04 15.13 -5.36
N LEU A 89 1.03 14.97 -6.26
CA LEU A 89 0.95 15.43 -7.64
C LEU A 89 0.69 14.25 -8.59
N VAL A 90 -0.39 14.35 -9.36
CA VAL A 90 -0.77 13.37 -10.40
C VAL A 90 0.35 13.10 -11.40
N ALA A 91 1.11 14.14 -11.75
CA ALA A 91 2.20 14.05 -12.72
C ALA A 91 3.44 13.29 -12.20
N THR A 92 3.53 13.03 -10.89
CA THR A 92 4.69 12.34 -10.29
C THR A 92 4.63 10.86 -10.59
N VAL A 93 5.47 10.39 -11.52
CA VAL A 93 5.52 8.98 -11.96
C VAL A 93 6.48 8.12 -11.14
N ALA A 94 7.56 8.70 -10.63
CA ALA A 94 8.57 7.94 -9.88
C ALA A 94 8.18 7.79 -8.40
N PRO A 95 8.48 6.63 -7.77
CA PRO A 95 8.34 6.47 -6.33
C PRO A 95 9.21 7.45 -5.54
N SER A 96 8.76 7.88 -4.37
CA SER A 96 9.58 8.71 -3.49
C SER A 96 10.73 7.92 -2.85
N THR A 97 11.78 8.64 -2.47
CA THR A 97 12.92 8.06 -1.73
C THR A 97 12.48 7.45 -0.40
N HIS A 98 11.53 8.09 0.30
CA HIS A 98 11.01 7.58 1.57
C HIS A 98 10.27 6.25 1.41
N ALA A 99 9.39 6.14 0.41
CA ALA A 99 8.68 4.89 0.13
C ALA A 99 9.66 3.78 -0.27
N LEU A 100 10.69 4.09 -1.05
CA LEU A 100 11.74 3.15 -1.42
C LEU A 100 12.53 2.66 -0.19
N ARG A 101 12.95 3.57 0.69
CA ARG A 101 13.66 3.21 1.94
C ARG A 101 12.82 2.33 2.86
N LEU A 102 11.52 2.61 2.96
CA LEU A 102 10.60 1.78 3.75
C LEU A 102 10.45 0.38 3.13
N ALA A 103 10.33 0.29 1.81
CA ALA A 103 10.29 -0.98 1.09
C ALA A 103 11.61 -1.78 1.23
N GLU A 104 12.77 -1.13 1.17
CA GLU A 104 14.08 -1.74 1.44
C GLU A 104 14.15 -2.32 2.87
N LYS A 105 13.62 -1.58 3.85
CA LYS A 105 13.56 -2.03 5.25
C LYS A 105 12.69 -3.28 5.38
N ILE A 106 11.50 -3.27 4.75
CA ILE A 106 10.59 -4.42 4.73
C ILE A 106 11.26 -5.63 4.06
N ALA A 107 11.94 -5.43 2.93
CA ALA A 107 12.67 -6.49 2.24
C ALA A 107 13.73 -7.12 3.15
N GLY A 108 14.46 -6.29 3.90
CA GLY A 108 15.47 -6.75 4.88
C GLY A 108 14.87 -7.56 6.03
N LEU A 109 13.74 -7.11 6.58
CA LEU A 109 13.04 -7.81 7.67
C LEU A 109 12.46 -9.15 7.21
N ALA A 110 11.84 -9.17 6.03
CA ALA A 110 11.20 -10.36 5.48
C ALA A 110 12.19 -11.31 4.78
N ARG A 111 13.46 -10.90 4.61
CA ARG A 111 14.53 -11.62 3.88
C ARG A 111 14.10 -12.05 2.46
N ARG A 112 13.28 -11.22 1.82
CA ARG A 112 12.71 -11.42 0.48
C ARG A 112 12.56 -10.07 -0.19
N GLU A 113 12.34 -10.04 -1.50
CA GLU A 113 11.96 -8.78 -2.15
C GLU A 113 10.60 -8.29 -1.63
N ALA A 114 10.54 -6.98 -1.40
CA ALA A 114 9.30 -6.27 -1.11
C ALA A 114 8.73 -5.67 -2.40
N VAL A 115 7.48 -5.23 -2.36
CA VAL A 115 6.83 -4.54 -3.47
C VAL A 115 6.42 -3.13 -3.05
N LEU A 116 6.77 -2.14 -3.87
CA LEU A 116 6.22 -0.80 -3.78
C LEU A 116 5.15 -0.64 -4.85
N VAL A 117 3.90 -0.40 -4.45
CA VAL A 117 2.79 -0.12 -5.37
C VAL A 117 2.55 1.38 -5.42
N ARG A 118 2.91 2.00 -6.53
CA ARG A 118 2.53 3.39 -6.80
C ARG A 118 1.09 3.41 -7.31
N VAL A 119 0.30 4.32 -6.78
CA VAL A 119 -1.08 4.59 -7.19
C VAL A 119 -1.11 5.89 -8.00
N ASN A 120 -1.83 5.88 -9.13
CA ASN A 120 -2.07 7.04 -9.95
C ASN A 120 -3.44 7.63 -9.63
N ASN A 121 -3.45 8.74 -8.89
CA ASN A 121 -4.67 9.40 -8.42
C ASN A 121 -5.61 9.86 -9.54
N ALA A 122 -5.10 10.13 -10.76
CA ALA A 122 -5.97 10.53 -11.88
C ALA A 122 -6.80 9.39 -12.47
N THR A 123 -6.31 8.15 -12.33
CA THR A 123 -6.94 6.97 -12.95
C THR A 123 -7.46 5.98 -11.92
N ILE A 124 -7.30 6.27 -10.62
CA ILE A 124 -7.65 5.38 -9.51
C ILE A 124 -9.11 4.96 -9.50
N LEU A 125 -10.00 5.78 -10.06
CA LEU A 125 -11.43 5.51 -10.13
C LEU A 125 -11.88 4.94 -11.49
N ASN A 126 -10.96 4.70 -12.41
CA ASN A 126 -11.30 4.18 -13.73
C ASN A 126 -11.02 2.66 -13.80
N PRO A 127 -12.07 1.82 -13.84
CA PRO A 127 -11.94 0.36 -13.81
C PRO A 127 -11.24 -0.22 -15.04
N ASN A 128 -11.15 0.56 -16.13
CA ASN A 128 -10.53 0.16 -17.39
C ASN A 128 -9.06 0.56 -17.49
N THR A 129 -8.51 1.21 -16.46
CA THR A 129 -7.12 1.69 -16.47
C THR A 129 -6.33 1.09 -15.32
N HIS A 130 -5.07 0.76 -15.60
CA HIS A 130 -4.14 0.30 -14.58
C HIS A 130 -3.68 1.49 -13.75
N ALA A 131 -4.46 1.83 -12.72
CA ALA A 131 -4.14 2.93 -11.82
C ALA A 131 -2.98 2.64 -10.87
N MET A 132 -2.30 1.51 -11.03
CA MET A 132 -1.24 1.09 -10.14
C MET A 132 -0.02 0.64 -10.94
N THR A 133 1.16 0.86 -10.37
CA THR A 133 2.44 0.41 -10.93
C THR A 133 3.24 -0.22 -9.80
N ALA A 134 3.64 -1.47 -9.96
CA ALA A 134 4.41 -2.19 -8.96
C ALA A 134 5.92 -2.11 -9.27
N TYR A 135 6.71 -1.84 -8.23
CA TYR A 135 8.17 -1.81 -8.26
C TYR A 135 8.69 -2.88 -7.29
N PRO A 136 9.38 -3.92 -7.75
CA PRO A 136 10.02 -4.87 -6.86
C PRO A 136 11.26 -4.21 -6.24
N VAL A 137 11.38 -4.28 -4.93
CA VAL A 137 12.45 -3.66 -4.15
C VAL A 137 13.23 -4.76 -3.45
N ALA A 138 14.51 -4.88 -3.82
CA ALA A 138 15.42 -5.80 -3.19
C ALA A 138 15.95 -5.27 -1.86
N MET A 139 16.52 -6.17 -1.06
CA MET A 139 17.26 -5.79 0.14
C MET A 139 18.44 -4.87 -0.23
N ALA A 140 18.71 -3.86 0.58
CA ALA A 140 19.84 -2.97 0.38
C ALA A 140 21.16 -3.75 0.43
N GLN A 141 21.86 -3.86 -0.71
CA GLN A 141 23.19 -4.46 -0.82
C GLN A 141 24.21 -3.36 -1.15
N GLY A 142 24.82 -2.77 -0.11
CA GLY A 142 25.93 -1.81 -0.26
C GLY A 142 25.52 -0.38 -0.65
N LYS A 143 26.51 0.43 -1.07
CA LYS A 143 26.39 1.89 -1.28
C LYS A 143 25.70 2.32 -2.59
N THR A 144 25.30 1.40 -3.44
CA THR A 144 24.68 1.73 -4.74
C THR A 144 23.17 1.64 -4.66
N GLU A 145 22.50 2.80 -4.64
CA GLU A 145 21.04 2.90 -4.80
C GLU A 145 20.66 2.47 -6.21
N GLN A 146 20.27 1.20 -6.39
CA GLN A 146 19.64 0.77 -7.64
C GLN A 146 18.18 1.19 -7.62
N LYS A 147 17.82 2.17 -8.48
CA LYS A 147 16.41 2.52 -8.69
C LYS A 147 15.67 1.30 -9.24
N PRO A 148 14.61 0.81 -8.56
CA PRO A 148 13.88 -0.35 -9.03
C PRO A 148 13.17 -0.04 -10.35
N LYS A 149 13.14 -1.02 -11.25
CA LYS A 149 12.39 -0.92 -12.50
C LYS A 149 10.95 -1.39 -12.28
N PRO A 150 9.95 -0.72 -12.84
CA PRO A 150 8.56 -1.16 -12.70
C PRO A 150 8.38 -2.54 -13.34
N LEU A 151 7.51 -3.35 -12.74
CA LEU A 151 6.99 -4.55 -13.40
C LEU A 151 6.20 -4.16 -14.65
N LYS A 152 6.07 -5.11 -15.58
CA LYS A 152 5.17 -4.93 -16.71
C LYS A 152 3.75 -4.73 -16.22
N GLN A 153 2.97 -3.95 -16.96
CA GLN A 153 1.63 -3.53 -16.54
C GLN A 153 0.67 -4.73 -16.38
N GLU A 154 0.84 -5.78 -17.18
CA GLU A 154 0.04 -7.00 -17.13
C GLU A 154 0.37 -7.88 -15.91
N ALA A 155 1.52 -7.64 -15.27
CA ALA A 155 1.93 -8.37 -14.09
C ALA A 155 1.21 -7.88 -12.81
N LEU A 156 0.52 -6.73 -12.87
CA LEU A 156 -0.27 -6.22 -11.75
C LEU A 156 -1.76 -6.25 -12.09
N THR A 157 -2.51 -7.09 -11.38
CA THR A 157 -3.95 -7.31 -11.65
C THR A 157 -4.80 -7.18 -10.39
N LEU A 158 -6.07 -6.82 -10.57
CA LEU A 158 -7.07 -6.84 -9.52
C LEU A 158 -7.80 -8.18 -9.57
N GLN A 159 -8.04 -8.82 -8.42
CA GLN A 159 -8.70 -10.13 -8.38
C GLN A 159 -10.16 -10.07 -8.88
N GLN A 160 -10.85 -8.94 -8.66
CA GLN A 160 -12.24 -8.73 -9.07
C GLN A 160 -12.43 -7.29 -9.58
N PRO A 161 -12.07 -7.00 -10.84
CA PRO A 161 -12.16 -5.66 -11.40
C PRO A 161 -13.59 -5.11 -11.41
N ASP A 162 -14.61 -5.97 -11.51
CA ASP A 162 -16.03 -5.58 -11.49
C ASP A 162 -16.46 -4.93 -10.17
N GLN A 163 -15.75 -5.20 -9.07
CA GLN A 163 -16.01 -4.59 -7.76
C GLN A 163 -15.55 -3.13 -7.69
N VAL A 164 -14.65 -2.70 -8.59
CA VAL A 164 -14.13 -1.32 -8.62
C VAL A 164 -15.24 -0.31 -8.92
N GLN A 165 -16.18 -0.65 -9.80
CA GLN A 165 -17.30 0.24 -10.09
C GLN A 165 -18.23 0.39 -8.87
N LYS A 166 -18.50 -0.70 -8.15
CA LYS A 166 -19.31 -0.68 -6.92
C LYS A 166 -18.63 0.13 -5.81
N LEU A 167 -17.31 0.00 -5.71
CA LEU A 167 -16.49 0.82 -4.81
C LEU A 167 -16.68 2.30 -5.11
N TYR A 168 -16.60 2.69 -6.39
CA TYR A 168 -16.80 4.09 -6.80
C TYR A 168 -18.19 4.61 -6.42
N ASP A 169 -19.24 3.84 -6.72
CA ASP A 169 -20.61 4.23 -6.41
C ASP A 169 -20.82 4.36 -4.90
N ALA A 170 -20.23 3.45 -4.10
CA ALA A 170 -20.22 3.53 -2.65
C ALA A 170 -19.47 4.79 -2.17
N MET A 171 -18.24 5.02 -2.63
CA MET A 171 -17.44 6.19 -2.25
C MET A 171 -18.17 7.52 -2.45
N ASN A 172 -18.90 7.66 -3.55
CA ASN A 172 -19.61 8.89 -3.89
C ASN A 172 -20.93 9.06 -3.12
N THR A 173 -21.46 7.99 -2.53
CA THR A 173 -22.79 7.97 -1.88
C THR A 173 -22.71 7.85 -0.36
N SER A 174 -21.77 7.06 0.17
CA SER A 174 -21.74 6.67 1.58
C SER A 174 -20.69 7.39 2.42
N GLY A 175 -19.73 8.09 1.81
CA GLY A 175 -18.69 8.81 2.57
C GLY A 175 -17.74 7.91 3.35
N ASP A 176 -17.65 6.61 3.01
CA ASP A 176 -16.85 5.60 3.73
C ASP A 176 -15.39 6.04 3.99
N TRP A 177 -14.84 6.93 3.15
CA TRP A 177 -13.49 7.45 3.30
C TRP A 177 -13.30 8.28 4.58
N GLU A 178 -14.34 8.91 5.12
CA GLU A 178 -14.27 9.66 6.39
C GLU A 178 -14.01 8.74 7.59
N HIS A 179 -14.46 7.48 7.50
CA HIS A 179 -14.32 6.49 8.57
C HIS A 179 -13.02 5.69 8.50
N LEU A 180 -12.23 5.86 7.44
CA LEU A 180 -10.92 5.26 7.35
C LEU A 180 -9.96 5.97 8.33
N VAL A 181 -9.23 5.19 9.10
CA VAL A 181 -8.23 5.67 10.07
C VAL A 181 -6.85 5.22 9.62
N ASP A 182 -5.89 6.13 9.57
CA ASP A 182 -4.47 5.81 9.41
C ASP A 182 -3.67 5.97 10.71
N PHE A 183 -2.35 5.74 10.67
CA PHE A 183 -1.53 5.83 11.87
C PHE A 183 -1.39 7.27 12.36
N ASP A 184 -1.39 8.27 11.47
CA ASP A 184 -1.36 9.68 11.86
C ASP A 184 -2.63 10.03 12.67
N ASP A 185 -3.81 9.61 12.22
CA ASP A 185 -5.07 9.74 12.95
C ASP A 185 -5.00 9.09 14.35
N HIS A 186 -4.38 7.89 14.44
CA HIS A 186 -4.20 7.17 15.70
C HIS A 186 -3.23 7.88 16.67
N LEU A 187 -2.20 8.54 16.16
CA LEU A 187 -1.28 9.33 16.99
C LEU A 187 -1.97 10.55 17.61
N GLU A 188 -2.94 11.13 16.91
CA GLU A 188 -3.78 12.22 17.44
C GLU A 188 -4.86 11.69 18.41
N ASN A 189 -5.43 10.52 18.12
CA ASN A 189 -6.42 9.87 18.97
C ASN A 189 -6.18 8.35 19.09
N PRO A 190 -5.55 7.89 20.20
CA PRO A 190 -5.22 6.48 20.39
C PRO A 190 -6.42 5.51 20.47
N ALA A 191 -7.65 6.03 20.59
CA ALA A 191 -8.86 5.21 20.55
C ALA A 191 -9.24 4.74 19.13
N LEU A 192 -8.66 5.34 18.08
CA LEU A 192 -8.95 5.00 16.69
C LEU A 192 -8.13 3.77 16.24
N ASP A 193 -8.80 2.76 15.70
CA ASP A 193 -8.16 1.52 15.23
C ASP A 193 -7.76 1.61 13.75
N TRP A 194 -6.49 1.95 13.52
CA TRP A 194 -5.88 2.04 12.19
C TRP A 194 -5.44 0.69 11.60
N LEU A 195 -5.30 -0.36 12.42
CA LEU A 195 -4.79 -1.67 11.99
C LEU A 195 -5.89 -2.51 11.34
N GLN A 196 -7.04 -2.63 12.01
CA GLN A 196 -8.16 -3.41 11.49
C GLN A 196 -9.03 -2.58 10.56
N ASN A 197 -9.24 -1.29 10.87
CA ASN A 197 -10.21 -0.44 10.19
C ASN A 197 -11.60 -1.12 10.09
N PRO A 198 -12.27 -1.43 11.22
CA PRO A 198 -13.48 -2.27 11.24
C PRO A 198 -14.67 -1.67 10.48
N ALA A 199 -14.70 -0.35 10.28
CA ALA A 199 -15.71 0.32 9.46
C ALA A 199 -15.60 -0.02 7.97
N ILE A 200 -14.43 -0.50 7.51
CA ILE A 200 -14.17 -0.82 6.11
C ILE A 200 -14.18 -2.32 5.90
N SER A 201 -15.33 -2.86 5.50
CA SER A 201 -15.46 -4.27 5.10
C SER A 201 -15.28 -4.47 3.59
N ALA A 202 -14.88 -5.69 3.25
CA ALA A 202 -14.76 -6.19 1.87
C ALA A 202 -16.12 -6.27 1.17
#